data_AF-A0A1Y6EGQ4-F1
#
_entry.id   AF-A0A1Y6EGQ4-F1
#
_cell.length_a   1.000
_cell.length_b   1.000
_cell.length_c   1.000
_cell.angle_alpha   90.00
_cell.angle_beta   90.00
_cell.angle_gamma   90.00
#
_symmetry.space_group_name_H-M   'P 1'
#
loop_
_entity.id
_entity.type
_entity.pdbx_description
1 polymer ?
#
loop_
_entity_poly.entity_id
_entity_poly.type
_entity_poly.pdbx_seq_one_letter_code
_entity_poly.pdbx_strand_id
1 'polypeptide(L)'
;MFMLPISLTIAAGAALLNLWLATRVGRVRGQEKVSIGDGGNDRLIRRMRAQANYVENTPFVLILLALVELGIGSSIWLWAVGALYLVGRILHAIGMDGMMWGRMVGTVITMLTLLGLAITALLSVYLTPTKFVSTEVTETVAIQPQ
;
A
#
# COMPACT_ATOMS: atom_id res chain seq x y z
N MET A 1 15.31 4.70 17.96
CA MET A 1 15.00 4.01 16.69
C MET A 1 13.58 4.37 16.31
N PHE A 2 13.37 5.19 15.26
CA PHE A 2 12.02 5.48 14.77
C PHE A 2 11.49 4.22 14.10
N MET A 3 10.55 3.52 14.73
CA MET A 3 9.85 2.39 14.12
C MET A 3 8.49 2.84 13.61
N LEU A 4 8.14 2.39 12.40
CA LEU A 4 6.81 2.53 11.79
C LEU A 4 6.09 1.17 11.90
N PRO A 5 5.61 0.78 13.10
CA PRO A 5 5.10 -0.56 13.34
C PRO A 5 3.91 -0.89 12.44
N ILE A 6 3.07 0.09 12.10
CA ILE A 6 1.87 -0.14 11.30
C ILE A 6 2.28 -0.42 9.86
N SER A 7 3.02 0.49 9.25
CA SER A 7 3.44 0.39 7.85
C SER A 7 4.31 -0.82 7.61
N LEU A 8 5.21 -1.14 8.53
CA LEU A 8 6.06 -2.32 8.40
C LEU A 8 5.25 -3.61 8.47
N THR A 9 4.26 -3.68 9.36
CA THR A 9 3.37 -4.85 9.50
C THR A 9 2.49 -5.02 8.27
N ILE A 10 1.88 -3.93 7.77
CA ILE A 10 1.04 -3.97 6.58
C ILE A 10 1.87 -4.27 5.32
N ALA A 11 3.09 -3.72 5.21
CA ALA A 11 4.02 -4.03 4.13
C ALA A 11 4.44 -5.51 4.15
N ALA A 12 4.75 -6.07 5.33
CA ALA A 12 5.06 -7.49 5.47
C ALA A 12 3.87 -8.37 5.07
N GLY A 13 2.66 -8.05 5.54
CA GLY A 13 1.43 -8.74 5.13
C GLY A 13 1.16 -8.64 3.63
N ALA A 14 1.43 -7.47 3.04
CA ALA A 14 1.28 -7.24 1.62
C ALA A 14 2.29 -8.04 0.77
N ALA A 15 3.52 -8.20 1.26
CA ALA A 15 4.54 -9.04 0.62
C ALA A 15 4.13 -10.53 0.66
N LEU A 16 3.64 -11.01 1.81
CA LEU A 16 3.12 -12.38 1.95
C LEU A 16 1.93 -12.64 1.02
N LEU A 17 1.02 -11.68 0.89
CA LEU A 17 -0.08 -11.77 -0.08
C LEU A 17 0.44 -11.83 -1.51
N ASN A 18 1.43 -11.02 -1.88
CA ASN A 18 2.00 -11.06 -3.21
C ASN A 18 2.59 -12.44 -3.54
N LEU A 19 3.31 -13.05 -2.58
CA LEU A 19 3.83 -14.41 -2.72
C LEU A 19 2.70 -15.44 -2.87
N TRP A 20 1.62 -15.31 -2.10
CA TRP A 20 0.46 -16.18 -2.24
C TRP A 20 -0.22 -16.03 -3.62
N LEU A 21 -0.39 -14.81 -4.14
CA LEU A 21 -0.92 -14.61 -5.49
C LEU A 21 0.02 -15.17 -6.57
N ALA A 22 1.33 -14.95 -6.43
CA ALA A 22 2.34 -15.46 -7.37
C ALA A 22 2.34 -17.00 -7.42
N THR A 23 2.29 -17.68 -6.27
CA THR A 23 2.21 -19.15 -6.23
C THR A 23 0.89 -19.67 -6.81
N ARG A 24 -0.22 -18.95 -6.64
CA ARG A 24 -1.52 -19.31 -7.22
C ARG A 24 -1.54 -19.19 -8.75
N VAL A 25 -0.88 -18.18 -9.31
CA VAL A 25 -0.67 -18.04 -10.76
C VAL A 25 0.27 -19.14 -11.26
N GLY A 26 1.41 -19.34 -10.57
CA GLY A 26 2.40 -20.35 -10.91
C GLY A 26 1.86 -21.78 -10.94
N ARG A 27 0.98 -22.15 -10.00
CA ARG A 27 0.32 -23.47 -9.97
C ARG A 27 -0.50 -23.72 -11.23
N VAL A 28 -1.25 -22.73 -11.72
CA VAL A 28 -2.04 -22.89 -12.96
C VAL A 28 -1.14 -22.94 -14.18
N ARG A 29 -0.08 -22.13 -14.23
CA ARG A 29 0.92 -22.20 -15.31
C ARG A 29 1.56 -23.58 -15.41
N GLY A 30 1.90 -24.18 -14.28
CA GLY A 30 2.47 -25.53 -14.22
C GLY A 30 1.47 -26.61 -14.65
N GLN A 31 0.21 -26.51 -14.25
CA GLN A 31 -0.86 -27.45 -14.63
C GLN A 31 -1.16 -27.41 -16.14
N GLU A 32 -1.27 -26.20 -16.69
CA GLU A 32 -1.61 -25.98 -18.10
C GLU A 32 -0.38 -26.02 -19.02
N LYS A 33 0.82 -26.28 -18.45
CA LYS A 33 2.11 -26.30 -19.16
C LYS A 33 2.37 -25.04 -20.00
N VAL A 34 1.89 -23.89 -19.52
CA VAL A 34 2.05 -22.60 -20.19
C VAL A 34 3.34 -21.93 -19.71
N SER A 35 4.35 -21.85 -20.59
CA SER A 35 5.62 -21.19 -20.29
C SER A 35 5.51 -19.66 -20.35
N ILE A 36 4.92 -19.11 -21.41
CA ILE A 36 4.78 -17.67 -21.69
C ILE A 36 3.34 -17.38 -22.12
N GLY A 37 2.78 -16.26 -21.66
CA GLY A 37 1.40 -15.87 -21.93
C GLY A 37 0.39 -16.59 -21.05
N ASP A 38 -0.85 -16.67 -21.55
CA ASP A 38 -2.03 -17.23 -20.89
C ASP A 38 -2.46 -18.60 -21.45
N GLY A 39 -1.87 -19.04 -22.57
CA GLY A 39 -2.19 -20.31 -23.22
C GLY A 39 -3.66 -20.48 -23.60
N GLY A 40 -4.43 -19.38 -23.70
CA GLY A 40 -5.87 -19.43 -23.91
C GLY A 40 -6.69 -19.92 -22.71
N ASN A 41 -6.10 -20.02 -21.52
CA ASN A 41 -6.81 -20.49 -20.33
C ASN A 41 -7.40 -19.33 -19.51
N ASP A 42 -8.73 -19.22 -19.52
CA ASP A 42 -9.49 -18.20 -18.78
C ASP A 42 -9.13 -18.12 -17.28
N ARG A 43 -8.84 -19.26 -16.64
CA ARG A 43 -8.47 -19.29 -15.21
C ARG A 43 -7.10 -18.64 -14.99
N LEU A 44 -6.17 -18.86 -15.91
CA LEU A 44 -4.85 -18.23 -15.88
C LEU A 44 -4.96 -16.72 -16.12
N ILE A 45 -5.76 -16.30 -17.11
CA ILE A 45 -6.02 -14.88 -17.41
C ILE A 45 -6.57 -14.15 -16.17
N ARG A 46 -7.60 -14.72 -15.54
CA ARG A 46 -8.20 -14.13 -14.33
C ARG A 46 -7.18 -14.01 -13.20
N ARG A 47 -6.41 -15.06 -12.91
CA ARG A 47 -5.41 -15.03 -11.83
C ARG A 47 -4.25 -14.07 -12.11
N MET A 48 -3.78 -14.01 -13.36
CA MET A 48 -2.76 -13.03 -13.77
C MET A 48 -3.26 -11.60 -13.61
N ARG A 49 -4.51 -11.32 -14.00
CA ARG A 49 -5.12 -9.99 -13.79
C ARG A 49 -5.28 -9.66 -12.30
N ALA A 50 -5.58 -10.63 -11.43
CA ALA A 50 -5.66 -10.38 -9.98
C ALA A 50 -4.31 -9.95 -9.42
N GLN A 51 -3.24 -10.64 -9.83
CA GLN A 51 -1.89 -10.31 -9.41
C GLN A 51 -1.44 -8.96 -9.96
N ALA A 52 -1.68 -8.67 -11.24
CA ALA A 52 -1.33 -7.38 -11.85
C ALA A 52 -2.02 -6.21 -11.12
N ASN A 53 -3.35 -6.28 -10.91
CA ASN A 53 -4.09 -5.27 -10.15
C ASN A 53 -3.59 -5.11 -8.70
N TYR A 54 -3.11 -6.20 -8.11
CA TYR A 54 -2.50 -6.15 -6.78
C TYR A 54 -1.20 -5.36 -6.81
N VAL A 55 -0.28 -5.70 -7.71
CA VAL A 55 1.03 -5.04 -7.84
C VAL A 55 0.92 -3.58 -8.27
N GLU A 56 -0.11 -3.22 -9.04
CA GLU A 56 -0.33 -1.84 -9.48
C GLU A 56 -0.77 -0.91 -8.34
N ASN A 57 -1.72 -1.33 -7.49
CA ASN A 57 -2.26 -0.43 -6.46
C ASN A 57 -1.57 -0.55 -5.08
N THR A 58 -0.94 -1.69 -4.78
CA THR A 58 -0.33 -1.91 -3.44
C THR A 58 0.84 -0.98 -3.11
N PRO A 59 1.77 -0.69 -4.03
CA PRO A 59 2.88 0.22 -3.75
C PRO A 59 2.38 1.62 -3.35
N PHE A 60 1.37 2.15 -4.04
CA PHE A 60 0.80 3.45 -3.70
C PHE A 60 0.17 3.47 -2.31
N VAL A 61 -0.55 2.41 -1.94
CA VAL A 61 -1.14 2.29 -0.60
C VAL A 61 -0.05 2.22 0.48
N LEU A 62 0.99 1.41 0.28
CA LEU A 62 2.07 1.26 1.26
C LEU A 62 2.88 2.55 1.43
N ILE A 63 3.18 3.25 0.33
CA ILE A 63 3.90 4.54 0.37
C ILE A 63 3.06 5.58 1.12
N LEU A 64 1.78 5.72 0.78
CA LEU A 64 0.90 6.67 1.47
C LEU A 64 0.74 6.33 2.96
N LEU A 65 0.58 5.05 3.29
CA LEU A 65 0.45 4.61 4.69
C LEU A 65 1.71 4.95 5.49
N ALA A 66 2.90 4.72 4.92
CA ALA A 66 4.18 5.05 5.55
C ALA A 66 4.37 6.56 5.74
N LEU A 67 4.02 7.36 4.73
CA LEU A 67 4.12 8.82 4.81
C LEU A 67 3.13 9.41 5.82
N VAL A 68 1.90 8.88 5.88
CA VAL A 68 0.89 9.32 6.84
C VAL A 68 1.27 8.91 8.27
N GLU A 69 1.82 7.72 8.48
CA GLU A 69 2.32 7.29 9.80
C GLU A 69 3.53 8.13 10.26
N LEU A 70 4.39 8.56 9.32
CA LEU A 70 5.48 9.50 9.61
C LEU A 70 4.98 10.90 9.99
N GLY A 71 3.94 11.39 9.32
CA GLY A 71 3.42 12.74 9.54
C GLY A 71 2.51 12.88 10.77
N ILE A 72 1.55 11.97 10.96
CA ILE A 72 0.51 12.05 11.99
C ILE A 72 0.86 11.17 13.21
N GLY A 73 1.76 10.20 13.04
CA GLY A 73 2.10 9.19 14.05
C GLY A 73 1.21 7.94 13.97
N SER A 74 1.58 6.94 14.77
CA SER A 74 0.86 5.67 14.89
C SER A 74 -0.52 5.89 15.52
N SER A 75 -1.59 5.53 14.80
CA SER A 75 -2.98 5.65 15.26
C SER A 75 -3.77 4.37 14.99
N ILE A 76 -4.75 4.08 15.86
CA ILE A 76 -5.66 2.92 15.72
C ILE A 76 -6.41 2.94 14.38
N TRP A 77 -6.66 4.13 13.84
CA TRP A 77 -7.29 4.31 12.54
C TRP A 77 -6.43 3.77 11.39
N LEU A 78 -5.12 4.00 11.43
CA LEU A 78 -4.19 3.50 10.40
C LEU A 78 -4.10 1.96 10.42
N TRP A 79 -4.16 1.36 11.62
CA TRP A 79 -4.30 -0.09 11.76
C TRP A 79 -5.56 -0.62 11.10
N ALA A 80 -6.70 0.02 11.35
CA ALA A 80 -7.98 -0.39 10.76
C ALA A 80 -7.96 -0.27 9.23
N VAL A 81 -7.44 0.83 8.69
CA VAL A 81 -7.33 1.06 7.23
C VAL A 81 -6.39 0.04 6.58
N GLY A 82 -5.23 -0.22 7.18
CA GLY A 82 -4.27 -1.21 6.68
C GLY A 82 -4.82 -2.64 6.71
N ALA A 83 -5.47 -3.03 7.81
CA ALA A 83 -6.10 -4.34 7.93
C ALA A 83 -7.25 -4.52 6.93
N LEU A 84 -8.11 -3.49 6.81
CA LEU A 84 -9.22 -3.50 5.85
C LEU A 84 -8.73 -3.62 4.41
N TYR A 85 -7.64 -2.94 4.07
CA TYR A 85 -7.00 -3.05 2.76
C TYR A 85 -6.56 -4.49 2.47
N LEU A 86 -5.83 -5.13 3.40
CA LEU A 86 -5.37 -6.52 3.23
C LEU A 86 -6.55 -7.48 3.03
N VAL A 87 -7.60 -7.35 3.84
CA VAL A 87 -8.82 -8.17 3.71
C VAL A 87 -9.50 -7.93 2.35
N GLY A 88 -9.61 -6.67 1.92
CA GLY A 88 -10.17 -6.31 0.62
C GLY A 88 -9.41 -6.96 -0.54
N ARG A 89 -8.08 -7.09 -0.43
CA ARG A 89 -7.24 -7.75 -1.45
C ARG A 89 -7.42 -9.27 -1.47
N ILE A 90 -7.58 -9.90 -0.31
CA ILE A 90 -7.93 -11.33 -0.23
C ILE A 90 -9.29 -11.56 -0.89
N LEU A 91 -10.29 -10.75 -0.56
CA LEU A 91 -11.63 -10.82 -1.15
C LEU A 91 -11.62 -10.60 -2.67
N HIS A 92 -10.85 -9.62 -3.17
CA HIS A 92 -10.69 -9.39 -4.60
C HIS A 92 -10.11 -10.61 -5.31
N ALA A 93 -9.03 -11.17 -4.76
CA ALA A 93 -8.35 -12.32 -5.33
C ALA A 93 -9.25 -13.57 -5.35
N ILE A 94 -10.05 -13.79 -4.32
CA ILE A 94 -11.03 -14.90 -4.27
C ILE A 94 -12.20 -14.62 -5.22
N GLY A 95 -12.69 -13.37 -5.28
CA GLY A 95 -13.77 -12.96 -6.16
C GLY A 95 -13.49 -13.23 -7.65
N MET A 96 -12.22 -13.08 -8.05
CA MET A 96 -11.76 -13.37 -9.41
C MET A 96 -11.81 -14.87 -9.78
N ASP A 97 -11.90 -15.79 -8.81
CA ASP A 97 -11.96 -17.25 -9.05
C ASP A 97 -13.39 -17.80 -9.23
N GLY A 98 -14.43 -16.97 -9.14
CA GLY A 98 -15.81 -17.43 -9.40
C GLY A 98 -16.92 -16.63 -8.71
N MET A 99 -16.57 -15.63 -7.91
CA MET A 99 -17.51 -14.91 -7.06
C MET A 99 -17.52 -13.42 -7.43
N MET A 100 -18.34 -13.06 -8.45
CA MET A 100 -18.34 -11.71 -9.06
C MET A 100 -18.45 -10.56 -8.04
N TRP A 101 -19.19 -10.75 -6.95
CA TRP A 101 -19.33 -9.75 -5.89
C TRP A 101 -18.01 -9.49 -5.14
N GLY A 102 -17.18 -10.52 -4.92
CA GLY A 102 -15.87 -10.38 -4.28
C GLY A 102 -14.89 -9.50 -5.08
N ARG A 103 -14.98 -9.53 -6.42
CA ARG A 103 -14.19 -8.65 -7.29
C ARG A 103 -14.56 -7.19 -7.04
N MET A 104 -15.86 -6.88 -7.09
CA MET A 104 -16.37 -5.52 -6.92
C MET A 104 -16.07 -4.98 -5.54
N VAL A 105 -16.37 -5.74 -4.49
CA VAL A 105 -16.12 -5.35 -3.09
C VAL A 105 -14.64 -5.08 -2.86
N GLY A 106 -13.76 -5.96 -3.32
CA GLY A 106 -12.31 -5.76 -3.15
C GLY A 106 -11.75 -4.57 -3.92
N THR A 107 -12.29 -4.26 -5.11
CA THR A 107 -11.92 -3.06 -5.86
C THR A 107 -12.43 -1.79 -5.18
N VAL A 108 -13.68 -1.78 -4.71
CA VAL A 108 -14.26 -0.64 -4.00
C VAL A 108 -13.49 -0.36 -2.71
N ILE A 109 -13.16 -1.40 -1.94
CA ILE A 109 -12.32 -1.25 -0.74
C ILE A 109 -10.97 -0.63 -1.11
N THR A 110 -10.29 -1.15 -2.14
CA THR A 110 -8.99 -0.61 -2.59
C THR A 110 -9.09 0.88 -2.97
N MET A 111 -10.12 1.26 -3.73
CA MET A 111 -10.35 2.65 -4.16
C MET A 111 -10.65 3.57 -2.97
N LEU A 112 -11.49 3.13 -2.04
CA LEU A 112 -11.80 3.88 -0.82
C LEU A 112 -10.59 4.02 0.09
N THR A 113 -9.76 2.98 0.24
CA THR A 113 -8.52 3.05 1.01
C THR A 113 -7.56 4.06 0.39
N LEU A 114 -7.36 4.03 -0.93
CA LEU A 114 -6.51 4.98 -1.63
C LEU A 114 -7.01 6.41 -1.48
N LEU A 115 -8.30 6.64 -1.69
CA LEU A 115 -8.92 7.95 -1.58
C LEU A 115 -8.84 8.49 -0.15
N GLY A 116 -9.13 7.65 0.85
CA GLY A 116 -9.00 8.00 2.25
C GLY A 116 -7.56 8.38 2.63
N LEU A 117 -6.57 7.56 2.22
CA LEU A 117 -5.17 7.85 2.48
C LEU A 117 -4.68 9.12 1.78
N ALA A 118 -5.08 9.34 0.52
CA ALA A 118 -4.74 10.54 -0.22
C ALA A 118 -5.31 11.81 0.45
N ILE A 119 -6.56 11.78 0.88
CA ILE A 119 -7.18 12.89 1.62
C ILE A 119 -6.43 13.13 2.93
N THR A 120 -6.15 12.08 3.71
CA THR A 120 -5.43 12.24 4.99
C THR A 120 -4.01 12.79 4.78
N ALA A 121 -3.32 12.38 3.71
CA ALA A 121 -2.01 12.90 3.38
C ALA A 121 -2.09 14.39 3.04
N LEU A 122 -3.03 14.80 2.18
CA LEU A 122 -3.23 16.22 1.83
C LEU A 122 -3.60 17.05 3.07
N LEU A 123 -4.55 16.57 3.87
CA LEU A 123 -4.96 17.22 5.12
C LEU A 123 -3.79 17.37 6.08
N SER A 124 -2.95 16.34 6.24
CA SER A 124 -1.77 16.42 7.10
C SER A 124 -0.80 17.52 6.68
N VAL A 125 -0.62 17.73 5.37
CA VAL A 125 0.25 18.78 4.84
C VAL A 125 -0.36 20.17 5.02
N TYR A 126 -1.64 20.34 4.73
CA TYR A 126 -2.28 21.67 4.75
C TYR A 126 -2.72 22.13 6.15
N LEU A 127 -2.98 21.21 7.07
CA LEU A 127 -3.35 21.52 8.46
C LEU A 127 -2.13 21.63 9.38
N THR A 128 -0.99 21.06 9.01
CA THR A 128 0.24 21.22 9.78
C THR A 128 0.95 22.48 9.30
N PRO A 129 0.98 23.57 10.08
CA PRO A 129 1.72 24.76 9.69
C PRO A 129 3.21 24.39 9.54
N THR A 130 3.71 24.41 8.32
CA THR A 130 5.14 24.25 8.04
C THR A 130 5.85 25.43 8.66
N LYS A 131 6.41 25.25 9.85
CA LYS A 131 7.41 26.18 10.36
C LYS A 131 8.63 26.03 9.48
N PHE A 132 8.78 26.93 8.51
CA PHE A 132 10.09 27.14 7.90
C PHE A 132 11.03 27.49 9.06
N VAL A 133 11.91 26.56 9.41
CA VAL A 133 12.96 26.84 10.37
C VAL A 133 13.92 27.79 9.67
N SER A 134 13.70 29.09 9.86
CA SER A 134 14.69 30.11 9.60
C SER A 134 15.83 29.83 10.57
N THR A 135 16.88 29.15 10.10
CA THR A 135 18.12 29.07 10.86
C THR A 135 18.63 30.51 10.98
N GLU A 136 18.38 31.18 12.10
CA GLU A 136 19.09 32.42 12.40
C GLU A 136 20.57 32.07 12.41
N VAL A 137 21.30 32.58 11.42
CA VAL A 137 22.76 32.53 11.40
C VAL A 137 23.20 33.39 12.57
N THR A 138 23.52 32.78 13.70
CA THR A 138 24.20 33.47 14.79
C THR A 138 25.57 33.91 14.26
N GLU A 139 25.67 35.15 13.80
CA GLU A 139 26.96 35.78 13.53
C GLU A 139 27.76 35.76 14.83
N THR A 140 28.84 34.98 14.86
CA THR A 140 29.82 35.01 15.94
C THR A 140 30.48 36.38 15.94
N VAL A 141 30.06 37.25 16.86
CA VAL A 141 30.73 38.53 17.13
C VAL A 141 32.14 38.23 17.64
N ALA A 142 33.15 38.48 16.82
CA ALA A 142 34.55 38.40 17.21
C ALA A 142 34.83 39.48 18.26
N ILE A 143 35.18 39.06 19.47
CA ILE A 143 35.60 39.96 20.56
C ILE A 143 36.95 40.55 20.18
N GLN A 144 37.04 41.87 20.00
CA GLN A 144 38.33 42.55 19.82
C GLN A 144 39.06 42.65 21.17
N PRO A 145 40.37 42.30 21.23
CA PRO A 145 41.14 42.43 22.46
C PRO A 145 41.37 43.91 22.79
N GLN A 146 41.18 44.25 24.07
CA GLN A 146 41.41 45.59 24.64
C GLN A 146 42.90 45.95 24.67
#